data_AF-A0A376SB23-F1
#
_entry.id   AF-A0A376SB23-F1
#
_cell.length_a   1.000
_cell.length_b   1.000
_cell.length_c   1.000
_cell.angle_alpha   90.00
_cell.angle_beta   90.00
_cell.angle_gamma   90.00
#
_symmetry.space_group_name_H-M   'P 1'
#
loop_
_entity.id
_entity.type
_entity.pdbx_description
1 polymer ?
#
loop_
_entity_poly.entity_id
_entity_poly.type
_entity_poly.pdbx_seq_one_letter_code
_entity_poly.pdbx_strand_id
1 'polypeptide(L)' 'MDGVVITVPAYFDDAQRQGTKDAARLAGLHVLRLLNEPTAAAIAYGLDSGQEGVIAVYDLGGGTFDISILRLSRGRV' A
#
# COMPACT_ATOMS: atom_id res chain seq x y z
N MET A 1 -10.63 -5.81 -19.77
CA MET A 1 -9.94 -6.28 -18.55
C MET A 1 -9.53 -5.04 -17.79
N ASP A 2 -10.13 -4.88 -16.62
CA ASP A 2 -9.94 -3.73 -15.75
C ASP A 2 -8.55 -3.81 -15.11
N GLY A 3 -7.83 -2.68 -15.06
CA GLY A 3 -6.44 -2.65 -14.59
C GLY A 3 -6.29 -2.98 -13.09
N VAL A 4 -5.04 -3.13 -12.63
CA VAL A 4 -4.71 -3.56 -11.27
C VAL A 4 -4.07 -2.45 -10.44
N VAL A 5 -4.31 -2.46 -9.13
CA VAL A 5 -3.54 -1.71 -8.14
C VAL A 5 -2.71 -2.72 -7.36
N ILE A 6 -1.41 -2.45 -7.22
CA ILE A 6 -0.47 -3.35 -6.54
C ILE A 6 0.07 -2.64 -5.31
N THR A 7 0.08 -3.31 -4.17
CA THR A 7 0.72 -2.80 -2.96
C THR A 7 2.23 -3.06 -2.98
N VAL A 8 3.00 -2.14 -2.41
CA VAL A 8 4.45 -2.26 -2.22
C VAL A 8 4.85 -1.75 -0.82
N PRO A 9 5.98 -2.19 -0.26
CA PRO A 9 6.47 -1.66 1.00
C PRO A 9 6.65 -0.15 0.97
N ALA A 10 6.34 0.53 2.08
CA ALA A 10 6.37 1.99 2.14
C ALA A 10 7.77 2.58 1.94
N TYR A 11 8.81 1.80 2.25
CA TYR A 11 10.22 2.19 2.10
C TYR A 11 10.79 1.90 0.71
N PHE A 12 10.00 1.38 -0.24
CA PHE A 12 10.46 1.17 -1.61
C PHE A 12 10.86 2.48 -2.28
N ASP A 13 12.08 2.51 -2.81
CA ASP A 13 12.56 3.58 -3.68
C ASP A 13 11.98 3.50 -5.10
N ASP A 14 12.33 4.48 -5.94
CA ASP A 14 11.83 4.57 -7.31
C ASP A 14 12.27 3.38 -8.19
N ALA A 15 13.48 2.85 -7.97
CA ALA A 15 14.00 1.72 -8.74
C ALA A 15 13.25 0.44 -8.41
N GLN A 16 13.01 0.18 -7.12
CA GLN A 16 12.25 -0.97 -6.64
C GLN A 16 10.79 -0.90 -7.12
N ARG A 17 10.17 0.29 -7.06
CA ARG A 17 8.82 0.54 -7.62
C ARG A 17 8.76 0.27 -9.11
N GLN A 18 9.76 0.73 -9.86
CA GLN A 18 9.80 0.49 -11.30
C GLN A 18 9.96 -1.01 -11.59
N GLY A 19 10.80 -1.71 -10.82
CA GLY A 19 10.92 -3.17 -10.89
C GLY A 19 9.59 -3.90 -10.71
N THR A 20 8.75 -3.48 -9.75
CA THR A 20 7.41 -4.05 -9.57
C THR A 20 6.51 -3.82 -10.78
N LYS A 21 6.53 -2.62 -11.37
CA LYS A 21 5.74 -2.31 -12.58
C LYS A 21 6.20 -3.11 -13.79
N ASP A 22 7.51 -3.29 -13.93
CA ASP A 22 8.08 -4.06 -15.04
C ASP A 22 7.74 -5.54 -14.91
N ALA A 23 7.82 -6.10 -13.71
CA ALA A 23 7.35 -7.46 -13.43
C ALA A 23 5.86 -7.64 -13.76
N ALA A 24 5.02 -6.68 -13.36
CA ALA A 24 3.60 -6.70 -13.70
C ALA A 24 3.34 -6.62 -15.21
N ARG A 25 4.12 -5.81 -15.95
CA ARG A 25 4.06 -5.74 -17.42
C ARG A 25 4.44 -7.08 -18.05
N LEU A 26 5.50 -7.73 -17.57
CA LEU A 26 5.91 -9.05 -18.04
C LEU A 26 4.83 -10.11 -17.79
N ALA A 27 4.05 -9.97 -16.71
CA ALA A 27 2.89 -10.80 -16.41
C ALA A 27 1.62 -10.42 -17.19
N GLY A 28 1.68 -9.42 -18.08
CA GLY A 28 0.52 -8.95 -18.86
C GLY A 28 -0.49 -8.11 -18.08
N LEU A 29 -0.11 -7.57 -16.92
CA LEU A 29 -1.00 -6.77 -16.07
C LEU A 29 -0.88 -5.27 -16.37
N HIS A 30 -2.02 -4.61 -16.57
CA HIS A 30 -2.08 -3.15 -16.70
C HIS A 30 -2.15 -2.50 -15.32
N VAL A 31 -1.02 -2.00 -14.81
CA VAL A 31 -0.93 -1.37 -13.47
C VAL A 31 -1.43 0.07 -13.51
N LEU A 32 -2.52 0.33 -12.79
CA LEU A 32 -3.11 1.67 -12.63
C LEU A 32 -2.32 2.52 -11.63
N ARG A 33 -1.89 1.90 -10.52
CA ARG A 33 -1.18 2.57 -9.44
C ARG A 33 -0.42 1.57 -8.58
N LEU A 34 0.73 1.99 -8.05
CA LEU A 34 1.34 1.34 -6.89
C LEU A 34 0.91 2.05 -5.62
N LEU A 35 0.48 1.30 -4.61
CA LEU A 35 0.02 1.79 -3.33
C LEU A 35 0.96 1.33 -2.22
N ASN A 36 1.17 2.12 -1.18
CA ASN A 36 1.95 1.68 -0.03
C ASN A 36 1.12 0.67 0.77
N GLU A 37 1.72 -0.45 1.17
CA GLU A 37 1.09 -1.46 2.03
C GLU A 37 0.42 -0.89 3.28
N PRO A 38 1.09 -0.07 4.12
CA PRO A 38 0.44 0.44 5.32
C PRO A 38 -0.71 1.40 5.00
N THR A 39 -0.63 2.15 3.89
CA THR A 39 -1.73 2.99 3.40
C THR A 39 -2.90 2.14 2.92
N ALA A 40 -2.65 1.03 2.22
CA ALA A 40 -3.69 0.11 1.78
C ALA A 40 -4.43 -0.52 2.97
N ALA A 41 -3.67 -0.98 3.98
CA ALA A 41 -4.21 -1.51 5.22
C ALA A 41 -5.05 -0.46 5.97
N ALA A 42 -4.54 0.78 6.06
CA ALA A 42 -5.23 1.88 6.69
C ALA A 42 -6.49 2.32 5.96
N ILE A 43 -6.50 2.30 4.62
CA ILE A 43 -7.71 2.57 3.81
C ILE A 43 -8.76 1.48 4.06
N ALA A 44 -8.37 0.21 4.04
CA ALA A 44 -9.28 -0.90 4.30
C ALA A 44 -9.91 -0.79 5.70
N TYR A 45 -9.12 -0.39 6.71
CA TYR A 45 -9.61 -0.20 8.08
C TYR A 45 -10.42 1.10 8.27
N GLY A 46 -9.97 2.21 7.68
CA GLY A 46 -10.54 3.55 7.84
C GLY A 46 -11.86 3.74 7.09
N LEU A 47 -12.06 3.04 5.96
CA LEU A 47 -13.33 3.05 5.22
C LEU A 47 -14.47 2.42 6.03
N ASP A 48 -14.19 1.38 6.81
CA ASP A 48 -15.21 0.66 7.60
C ASP A 48 -15.46 1.31 8.97
N SER A 49 -14.46 1.96 9.57
CA SER A 49 -14.52 2.43 10.95
C SER A 49 -14.92 3.89 11.12
N GLY A 50 -14.79 4.73 10.07
CA GLY A 50 -15.03 6.17 10.16
C GLY A 50 -14.12 6.90 11.18
N GLN A 51 -13.06 6.23 11.65
CA GLN A 51 -12.16 6.74 12.67
C GLN A 51 -11.15 7.72 12.08
N GLU A 52 -11.00 8.86 12.74
CA GLU A 52 -9.93 9.82 12.50
C GLU A 52 -8.91 9.75 13.64
N GLY A 53 -7.65 10.06 13.34
CA GLY A 53 -6.60 10.09 14.36
C GLY A 53 -5.29 9.51 13.88
N VAL A 54 -4.39 9.25 14.83
CA VAL A 54 -3.11 8.59 14.56
C VAL A 54 -3.28 7.10 14.79
N ILE A 55 -2.86 6.30 13.82
CA ILE A 55 -2.87 4.85 13.89
C ILE A 55 -1.46 4.31 13.71
N ALA A 56 -1.21 3.16 14.32
CA ALA A 56 -0.02 2.35 14.03
C ALA A 56 -0.46 1.13 13.22
N VAL A 57 0.16 0.93 12.06
CA VAL A 57 0.07 -0.30 11.30
C VAL A 57 1.25 -1.17 11.71
N TYR A 58 0.92 -2.35 12.22
CA TYR A 58 1.88 -3.39 12.62
C TYR A 58 1.79 -4.50 11.57
N ASP A 59 2.82 -4.63 10.74
CA ASP A 59 2.90 -5.67 9.71
C ASP A 59 4.00 -6.67 10.07
N LEU A 60 3.58 -7.89 10.41
CA LEU A 60 4.47 -8.99 10.76
C LEU A 60 4.35 -10.09 9.72
N GLY A 61 5.23 -10.04 8.73
CA GLY A 61 5.33 -11.02 7.67
C GLY A 61 6.21 -12.22 8.04
N GLY A 62 6.40 -13.12 7.08
CA GLY A 62 7.22 -14.32 7.27
C GLY A 62 8.73 -14.08 7.33
N GLY A 63 9.19 -12.88 6.97
CA GLY A 63 10.63 -12.54 6.93
C GLY A 63 10.95 -11.08 7.21
N THR A 64 9.93 -10.21 7.33
CA THR A 64 10.11 -8.81 7.70
C THR A 64 9.11 -8.44 8.79
N PHE A 65 9.47 -7.40 9.52
CA PHE A 65 8.61 -6.78 10.50
C PHE A 65 8.67 -5.27 10.29
N ASP A 66 7.53 -4.68 9.93
CA ASP A 66 7.43 -3.30 9.50
C ASP A 66 6.36 -2.57 10.34
N ILE A 67 6.73 -1.40 10.88
CA ILE A 67 5.81 -0.53 11.61
C ILE A 67 5.67 0.78 10.85
N SER A 68 4.44 1.23 10.63
CA SER A 68 4.13 2.54 10.08
C SER A 68 3.17 3.32 10.98
N ILE A 69 3.49 4.58 11.26
CA ILE A 69 2.59 5.49 11.97
C ILE A 69 1.92 6.40 10.93
N LEU A 70 0.60 6.32 10.84
CA LEU A 70 -0.20 7.07 9.87
C LEU A 70 -1.19 7.99 10.58
N ARG A 71 -1.56 9.09 9.92
CA ARG A 71 -2.61 10.00 10.37
C ARG A 71 -3.80 9.89 9.42
N LEU A 72 -4.92 9.39 9.92
CA LEU A 72 -6.19 9.30 9.20
C LEU A 72 -6.99 10.60 9.36
N SER A 73 -7.43 11.15 8.24
CA SER A 73 -8.36 12.30 8.16
C SER A 73 -9.52 11.92 7.24
N ARG A 74 -10.76 12.36 7.47
CA ARG A 74 -11.89 12.09 6.54
C ARG A 74 -11.51 12.44 5.10
N GLY A 75 -11.39 11.42 4.26
CA GLY A 75 -11.10 11.55 2.82
C GLY A 75 -9.63 11.66 2.42
N ARG A 76 -8.67 11.59 3.36
CA ARG A 76 -7.22 11.53 3.06
C ARG A 76 -6.49 10.59 4.05
N VAL A 77 -5.84 9.58 3.49
CA VAL A 77 -4.78 8.78 4.13
C VAL A 77 -3.43 9.25 3.59
#